data_AF-A0A818FKS2-F1
#
_entry.id   AF-A0A818FKS2-F1
#
_cell.length_a   1.000
_cell.length_b   1.000
_cell.length_c   1.000
_cell.angle_alpha   90.00
_cell.angle_beta   90.00
_cell.angle_gamma   90.00
#
_symmetry.space_group_name_H-M   'P 1'
#
loop_
_entity.id
_entity.type
_entity.pdbx_description
1 polymer ?
#
loop_
_entity_poly.entity_id
_entity_poly.type
_entity_poly.pdbx_seq_one_letter_code
_entity_poly.pdbx_strand_id
1 'polypeptide(L)'
;MTSTTMASSTTTTSTTTSTTISTTTTTAYTSPNQCGGISQTSLWTVYDATSITMALDTRKCNFTVAPAYFTSIGGIDRQRYLRGYNNIYGPTTTTFRIYIHSLLGESSAILLNYSQTYAWTIYWFGSKYTNQTNQSATDPTFCKGTGLSSQALWYAYDNYTMTMNVDTTICNLNETRLYFTSLGGTGNHYLMQAYNGIYSTTINSFRVYANSMLGWSVSNMLSYASSLAWNLNWFGMFHLKLICLIAVYRL
;
A
#
# COMPACT_ATOMS: atom_id res chain seq x y z
N MET A 1 59.60 13.01 30.19
CA MET A 1 58.57 12.27 30.94
C MET A 1 57.45 13.23 31.29
N THR A 2 56.48 13.37 30.40
CA THR A 2 55.31 14.24 30.56
C THR A 2 54.14 13.37 30.98
N SER A 3 53.75 13.50 32.24
CA SER A 3 52.58 12.83 32.83
C SER A 3 51.32 13.50 32.30
N THR A 4 50.47 12.74 31.59
CA THR A 4 49.15 13.19 31.14
C THR A 4 48.09 12.53 32.01
N THR A 5 47.22 13.38 32.55
CA THR A 5 46.08 13.07 33.41
C THR A 5 45.04 12.21 32.69
N MET A 6 44.59 11.13 33.32
CA MET A 6 43.41 10.37 32.87
C MET A 6 42.14 11.14 33.23
N ALA A 7 41.39 11.56 32.22
CA ALA A 7 40.03 12.04 32.37
C ALA A 7 39.08 10.84 32.49
N SER A 8 38.30 10.83 33.56
CA SER A 8 37.26 9.84 33.84
C SER A 8 36.09 10.02 32.87
N SER A 9 35.83 9.02 32.02
CA SER A 9 34.67 9.00 31.12
C SER A 9 33.41 8.65 31.91
N THR A 10 32.48 9.59 32.00
CA THR A 10 31.17 9.39 32.62
C THR A 10 30.29 8.58 31.66
N THR A 11 30.01 7.32 32.01
CA THR A 11 29.08 6.47 31.27
C THR A 11 27.65 7.00 31.46
N THR A 12 27.11 7.68 30.45
CA THR A 12 25.70 8.06 30.42
C THR A 12 24.88 6.85 30.00
N THR A 13 24.29 6.17 30.99
CA THR A 13 23.29 5.13 30.77
C THR A 13 22.08 5.74 30.06
N SER A 14 21.93 5.47 28.76
CA SER A 14 20.73 5.80 28.03
C SER A 14 19.64 4.80 28.44
N THR A 15 18.78 5.24 29.36
CA THR A 15 17.56 4.54 29.73
C THR A 15 16.68 4.42 28.49
N THR A 16 16.73 3.27 27.83
CA THR A 16 15.82 2.96 26.74
C THR A 16 14.46 2.68 27.38
N THR A 17 13.59 3.68 27.40
CA THR A 17 12.19 3.53 27.79
C THR A 17 11.54 2.60 26.76
N SER A 18 11.53 1.31 27.06
CA SER A 18 10.77 0.31 26.32
C SER A 18 9.30 0.67 26.47
N THR A 19 8.75 1.36 25.49
CA THR A 19 7.31 1.58 25.40
C THR A 19 6.68 0.22 25.13
N THR A 20 6.15 -0.40 26.18
CA THR A 20 5.33 -1.61 26.10
C THR A 20 4.24 -1.37 25.07
N ILE A 21 4.35 -2.00 23.90
CA ILE A 21 3.29 -2.02 22.90
C ILE A 21 2.11 -2.72 23.57
N SER A 22 1.13 -1.93 23.98
CA SER A 22 -0.12 -2.42 24.56
C SER A 22 -0.77 -3.40 23.61
N THR A 23 -1.04 -4.58 24.12
CA THR A 23 -1.89 -5.62 23.53
C THR A 23 -3.33 -5.12 23.46
N THR A 24 -3.64 -4.35 22.42
CA THR A 24 -5.02 -4.07 22.01
C THR A 24 -5.19 -4.51 20.56
N THR A 25 -6.08 -5.48 20.37
CA THR A 25 -6.76 -5.75 19.10
C THR A 25 -7.20 -4.41 18.51
N THR A 26 -6.42 -3.85 17.59
CA THR A 26 -6.70 -2.50 17.09
C THR A 26 -7.99 -2.58 16.30
N THR A 27 -9.01 -1.93 16.84
CA THR A 27 -10.36 -1.83 16.27
C THR A 27 -10.26 -1.41 14.81
N ALA A 28 -10.78 -2.24 13.92
CA ALA A 28 -10.93 -1.85 12.52
C ALA A 28 -11.78 -0.59 12.46
N TYR A 29 -11.30 0.45 11.77
CA TYR A 29 -12.18 1.56 11.40
C TYR A 29 -13.20 1.00 10.41
N THR A 30 -14.49 1.22 10.66
CA THR A 30 -15.56 0.77 9.77
C THR A 30 -16.45 1.94 9.40
N SER A 31 -16.53 2.26 8.12
CA SER A 31 -17.61 3.03 7.51
C SER A 31 -18.36 2.11 6.52
N PRO A 32 -19.59 2.44 6.08
CA PRO A 32 -20.39 1.55 5.22
C PRO A 32 -19.67 1.05 3.95
N ASN A 33 -18.64 1.77 3.48
CA ASN A 33 -17.91 1.44 2.26
C ASN A 33 -16.38 1.37 2.46
N GLN A 34 -15.88 1.53 3.69
CA GLN A 34 -14.45 1.53 3.96
C GLN A 34 -14.18 0.78 5.25
N CYS A 35 -13.06 0.07 5.25
CA CYS A 35 -12.59 -0.63 6.43
C CYS A 35 -11.07 -0.59 6.44
N GLY A 36 -10.45 -0.54 7.61
CA GLY A 36 -9.01 -0.62 7.70
C GLY A 36 -8.57 -1.33 8.96
N GLY A 37 -7.31 -1.71 8.99
CA GLY A 37 -6.75 -2.38 10.16
C GLY A 37 -5.23 -2.51 10.08
N ILE A 38 -4.69 -3.06 11.16
CA ILE A 38 -3.27 -3.39 11.29
C ILE A 38 -3.21 -4.88 11.59
N SER A 39 -2.42 -5.62 10.82
CA SER A 39 -2.25 -7.06 11.05
C SER A 39 -1.35 -7.32 12.25
N GLN A 40 -1.45 -8.54 12.79
CA GLN A 40 -0.50 -9.03 13.79
C GLN A 40 0.73 -9.63 13.09
N THR A 41 1.91 -9.39 13.65
CA THR A 41 3.19 -9.93 13.16
C THR A 41 3.20 -11.47 13.10
N SER A 42 2.47 -12.13 14.00
CA SER A 42 2.37 -13.59 14.07
C SER A 42 1.67 -14.23 12.87
N LEU A 43 1.01 -13.45 12.00
CA LEU A 43 0.29 -13.99 10.83
C LEU A 43 1.20 -14.28 9.63
N TRP A 44 2.47 -13.90 9.67
CA TRP A 44 3.43 -14.27 8.63
C TRP A 44 3.69 -15.77 8.61
N THR A 45 3.67 -16.36 7.42
CA THR A 45 3.94 -17.79 7.20
C THR A 45 4.83 -17.98 5.98
N VAL A 46 5.61 -19.07 5.92
CA VAL A 46 6.38 -19.41 4.72
C VAL A 46 5.43 -19.72 3.57
N TYR A 47 5.69 -19.13 2.39
CA TYR A 47 4.98 -19.48 1.16
C TYR A 47 5.79 -20.44 0.29
N ASP A 48 7.01 -20.04 -0.05
CA ASP A 48 7.96 -20.85 -0.81
C ASP A 48 9.38 -20.69 -0.26
N ALA A 49 10.41 -21.13 -1.01
CA ALA A 49 11.81 -21.05 -0.58
C ALA A 49 12.33 -19.61 -0.38
N THR A 50 11.69 -18.61 -0.99
CA THR A 50 12.21 -17.23 -1.12
C THR A 50 11.23 -16.15 -0.65
N SER A 51 10.04 -16.55 -0.19
CA SER A 51 8.99 -15.61 0.18
C SER A 51 8.16 -16.09 1.36
N ILE A 52 7.58 -15.10 2.04
CA ILE A 52 6.60 -15.31 3.09
C ILE A 52 5.30 -14.61 2.71
N THR A 53 4.20 -15.10 3.24
CA THR A 53 2.85 -14.64 2.94
C THR A 53 2.07 -14.34 4.21
N MET A 54 1.09 -13.46 4.07
CA MET A 54 0.08 -13.19 5.09
C MET A 54 -1.29 -13.13 4.42
N ALA A 55 -2.25 -13.88 4.97
CA ALA A 55 -3.65 -13.71 4.64
C ALA A 55 -4.29 -12.78 5.66
N LEU A 56 -4.91 -11.70 5.21
CA LEU A 56 -5.57 -10.73 6.06
C LEU A 56 -7.06 -11.04 6.11
N ASP A 57 -7.61 -11.12 7.32
CA ASP A 57 -9.03 -11.34 7.57
C ASP A 57 -9.77 -10.00 7.65
N THR A 58 -10.74 -9.83 6.76
CA THR A 58 -11.55 -8.61 6.66
C THR A 58 -13.03 -8.87 6.93
N ARG A 59 -13.40 -10.02 7.53
CA ARG A 59 -14.80 -10.36 7.83
C ARG A 59 -15.51 -9.29 8.66
N LYS A 60 -14.79 -8.66 9.60
CA LYS A 60 -15.32 -7.58 10.45
C LYS A 60 -15.81 -6.36 9.66
N CYS A 61 -15.39 -6.22 8.40
CA CYS A 61 -15.78 -5.13 7.52
C CYS A 61 -17.13 -5.34 6.84
N ASN A 62 -17.67 -6.58 6.85
CA ASN A 62 -18.95 -6.93 6.22
C ASN A 62 -19.06 -6.46 4.75
N PHE A 63 -17.98 -6.56 3.98
CA PHE A 63 -18.03 -6.20 2.57
C PHE A 63 -18.99 -7.13 1.81
N THR A 64 -19.80 -6.56 0.94
CA THR A 64 -20.77 -7.28 0.10
C THR A 64 -20.24 -7.59 -1.30
N VAL A 65 -19.13 -6.95 -1.68
CA VAL A 65 -18.35 -7.22 -2.90
C VAL A 65 -16.87 -7.12 -2.55
N ALA A 66 -15.99 -7.78 -3.30
CA ALA A 66 -14.55 -7.67 -3.08
C ALA A 66 -14.11 -6.19 -3.19
N PRO A 67 -13.49 -5.61 -2.15
CA PRO A 67 -13.09 -4.22 -2.17
C PRO A 67 -11.70 -4.05 -2.83
N ALA A 68 -11.40 -2.80 -3.16
CA ALA A 68 -10.03 -2.36 -3.40
C ALA A 68 -9.24 -2.39 -2.10
N TYR A 69 -8.07 -3.04 -2.07
CA TYR A 69 -7.18 -2.99 -0.92
C TYR A 69 -5.93 -2.18 -1.21
N PHE A 70 -5.48 -1.46 -0.19
CA PHE A 70 -4.26 -0.66 -0.19
C PHE A 70 -3.48 -1.05 1.04
N THR A 71 -2.17 -1.24 0.89
CA THR A 71 -1.33 -1.72 1.98
C THR A 71 -0.02 -0.98 2.08
N SER A 72 0.44 -0.84 3.32
CA SER A 72 1.78 -0.40 3.68
C SER A 72 2.36 -1.40 4.69
N ILE A 73 3.68 -1.53 4.71
CA ILE A 73 4.37 -2.38 5.68
C ILE A 73 4.93 -1.54 6.83
N GLY A 74 4.74 -2.03 8.05
CA GLY A 74 5.25 -1.48 9.29
C GLY A 74 6.40 -2.26 9.90
N GLY A 75 6.93 -1.73 11.00
CA GLY A 75 7.88 -2.41 11.87
C GLY A 75 9.10 -1.54 12.17
N ILE A 76 10.15 -2.16 12.69
CA ILE A 76 11.31 -1.46 13.26
C ILE A 76 12.45 -1.26 12.25
N ASP A 77 12.72 -2.23 11.38
CA ASP A 77 13.79 -2.16 10.39
C ASP A 77 13.57 -3.14 9.21
N ARG A 78 14.43 -3.02 8.20
CA ARG A 78 14.58 -3.87 7.00
C ARG A 78 13.43 -3.86 6.00
N GLN A 79 12.36 -3.10 6.21
CA GLN A 79 11.28 -3.00 5.23
C GLN A 79 11.74 -2.40 3.90
N ARG A 80 12.78 -1.55 3.91
CA ARG A 80 13.42 -0.98 2.71
C ARG A 80 14.00 -2.02 1.75
N TYR A 81 14.19 -3.26 2.22
CA TYR A 81 14.71 -4.37 1.42
C TYR A 81 13.62 -5.33 0.95
N LEU A 82 12.35 -4.93 1.05
CA LEU A 82 11.22 -5.76 0.66
C LEU A 82 10.58 -5.26 -0.63
N ARG A 83 9.92 -6.19 -1.33
CA ARG A 83 8.96 -5.91 -2.40
C ARG A 83 7.72 -6.78 -2.23
N GLY A 84 6.65 -6.45 -2.96
CA GLY A 84 5.40 -7.22 -2.93
C GLY A 84 4.41 -6.79 -1.85
N TYR A 85 4.83 -5.98 -0.86
CA TYR A 85 3.97 -5.59 0.27
C TYR A 85 2.79 -4.69 -0.10
N ASN A 86 2.80 -4.07 -1.30
CA ASN A 86 1.68 -3.28 -1.83
C ASN A 86 0.98 -3.95 -3.03
N ASN A 87 1.21 -5.25 -3.21
CA ASN A 87 0.62 -6.09 -4.25
C ASN A 87 -0.48 -6.97 -3.65
N ILE A 88 -1.70 -6.86 -4.17
CA ILE A 88 -2.90 -7.47 -3.61
C ILE A 88 -3.26 -8.75 -4.38
N TYR A 89 -3.35 -9.87 -3.66
CA TYR A 89 -3.65 -11.17 -4.24
C TYR A 89 -5.00 -11.70 -3.77
N GLY A 90 -5.82 -12.16 -4.73
CA GLY A 90 -7.08 -12.84 -4.49
C GLY A 90 -8.03 -12.11 -3.52
N PRO A 91 -8.35 -10.82 -3.73
CA PRO A 91 -9.27 -10.12 -2.86
C PRO A 91 -10.67 -10.72 -2.94
N THR A 92 -11.27 -10.93 -1.78
CA THR A 92 -12.66 -11.38 -1.61
C THR A 92 -13.37 -10.43 -0.64
N THR A 93 -14.62 -10.71 -0.29
CA THR A 93 -15.34 -9.95 0.74
C THR A 93 -14.76 -10.11 2.15
N THR A 94 -14.01 -11.18 2.39
CA THR A 94 -13.59 -11.60 3.74
C THR A 94 -12.09 -11.73 3.90
N THR A 95 -11.32 -11.70 2.81
CA THR A 95 -9.86 -11.82 2.86
C THR A 95 -9.16 -11.33 1.60
N PHE A 96 -7.88 -11.02 1.74
CA PHE A 96 -6.91 -10.89 0.66
C PHE A 96 -5.54 -11.38 1.16
N ARG A 97 -4.59 -11.58 0.24
CA ARG A 97 -3.23 -12.01 0.57
C ARG A 97 -2.19 -10.99 0.11
N ILE A 98 -1.09 -10.96 0.85
CA ILE A 98 0.14 -10.25 0.52
C ILE A 98 1.29 -11.25 0.55
N TYR A 99 2.16 -11.16 -0.44
CA TYR A 99 3.41 -11.91 -0.52
C TYR A 99 4.55 -10.91 -0.48
N ILE A 100 5.56 -11.19 0.35
CA ILE A 100 6.76 -10.35 0.40
C ILE A 100 7.98 -11.17 0.01
N HIS A 101 8.86 -10.52 -0.73
CA HIS A 101 10.13 -11.07 -1.17
C HIS A 101 11.27 -10.15 -0.73
N SER A 102 12.43 -10.74 -0.45
CA SER A 102 13.66 -9.99 -0.21
C SER A 102 14.22 -9.45 -1.52
N LEU A 103 14.65 -8.18 -1.51
CA LEU A 103 15.48 -7.59 -2.55
C LEU A 103 16.94 -8.06 -2.45
N LEU A 104 17.33 -8.67 -1.34
CA LEU A 104 18.67 -9.19 -1.09
C LEU A 104 18.79 -10.69 -1.38
N GLY A 105 17.72 -11.34 -1.85
CA GLY A 105 17.73 -12.77 -2.17
C GLY A 105 17.71 -13.70 -0.95
N GLU A 106 17.26 -13.21 0.20
CA GLU A 106 17.14 -14.00 1.43
C GLU A 106 16.09 -15.12 1.29
N SER A 107 16.31 -16.23 1.98
CA SER A 107 15.35 -17.34 2.04
C SER A 107 14.13 -16.99 2.89
N SER A 108 13.04 -17.74 2.72
CA SER A 108 11.82 -17.54 3.51
C SER A 108 12.01 -17.77 5.01
N ALA A 109 12.94 -18.65 5.41
CA ALA A 109 13.29 -18.86 6.82
C ALA A 109 13.92 -17.59 7.44
N ILE A 110 14.82 -16.93 6.70
CA ILE A 110 15.43 -15.67 7.13
C ILE A 110 14.37 -14.56 7.18
N LEU A 111 13.54 -14.45 6.13
CA LEU A 111 12.45 -13.48 6.07
C LEU A 111 11.46 -13.64 7.22
N LEU A 112 11.07 -14.88 7.54
CA LEU A 112 10.16 -15.14 8.66
C LEU A 112 10.79 -14.78 10.01
N ASN A 113 12.08 -15.07 10.20
CA ASN A 113 12.79 -14.65 11.40
C ASN A 113 12.86 -13.12 11.53
N TYR A 114 13.12 -12.43 10.43
CA TYR A 114 13.12 -10.97 10.38
C TYR A 114 11.74 -10.37 10.61
N SER A 115 10.68 -10.97 10.06
CA SER A 115 9.33 -10.47 10.29
C SER A 115 8.97 -10.46 11.77
N GLN A 116 9.38 -11.49 12.53
CA GLN A 116 9.18 -11.53 13.98
C GLN A 116 10.12 -10.57 14.71
N THR A 117 11.41 -10.59 14.39
CA THR A 117 12.45 -9.78 15.05
C THR A 117 12.21 -8.27 14.90
N TYR A 118 11.81 -7.83 13.71
CA TYR A 118 11.56 -6.43 13.38
C TYR A 118 10.09 -6.05 13.43
N ALA A 119 9.24 -6.92 13.98
CA ALA A 119 7.81 -6.69 14.18
C ALA A 119 7.08 -6.20 12.91
N TRP A 120 7.29 -6.88 11.78
CA TRP A 120 6.64 -6.50 10.53
C TRP A 120 5.13 -6.72 10.59
N THR A 121 4.38 -5.65 10.35
CA THR A 121 2.92 -5.64 10.27
C THR A 121 2.46 -5.08 8.93
N ILE A 122 1.23 -5.38 8.54
CA ILE A 122 0.59 -4.80 7.35
C ILE A 122 -0.49 -3.84 7.84
N TYR A 123 -0.32 -2.56 7.51
CA TYR A 123 -1.38 -1.56 7.56
C TYR A 123 -2.19 -1.70 6.29
N TRP A 124 -3.50 -1.82 6.42
CA TRP A 124 -4.35 -2.00 5.26
C TRP A 124 -5.62 -1.15 5.33
N PHE A 125 -6.06 -0.78 4.15
CA PHE A 125 -7.31 -0.05 3.92
C PHE A 125 -8.05 -0.73 2.76
N GLY A 126 -9.24 -1.22 3.05
CA GLY A 126 -10.19 -1.76 2.10
C GLY A 126 -11.28 -0.73 1.78
N SER A 127 -11.55 -0.52 0.50
CA SER A 127 -12.65 0.33 0.07
C SER A 127 -13.53 -0.40 -0.92
N LYS A 128 -14.81 -0.57 -0.57
CA LYS A 128 -15.81 -1.15 -1.46
C LYS A 128 -15.94 -0.31 -2.72
N TYR A 129 -16.04 -0.98 -3.86
CA TYR A 129 -16.52 -0.38 -5.10
C TYR A 129 -18.05 -0.33 -5.07
N THR A 130 -18.63 0.84 -5.20
CA THR A 130 -20.03 1.00 -5.57
C THR A 130 -20.03 1.31 -7.08
N ASN A 131 -20.75 0.50 -7.88
CA ASN A 131 -21.07 0.84 -9.26
C ASN A 131 -21.73 2.23 -9.26
N GLN A 132 -20.95 3.28 -9.46
CA GLN A 132 -21.44 4.65 -9.35
C GLN A 132 -21.46 5.28 -10.73
N THR A 133 -22.40 4.81 -11.55
CA THR A 133 -22.91 5.61 -12.67
C THR A 133 -23.50 6.95 -12.20
N ASN A 134 -23.73 7.11 -10.89
CA ASN A 134 -24.05 8.38 -10.23
C ASN A 134 -23.35 8.43 -8.86
N GLN A 135 -22.06 8.77 -8.82
CA GLN A 135 -21.45 9.23 -7.56
C GLN A 135 -22.09 10.58 -7.24
N SER A 136 -23.17 10.54 -6.44
CA SER A 136 -23.78 11.75 -5.91
C SER A 136 -22.69 12.53 -5.17
N ALA A 137 -22.63 13.84 -5.40
CA ALA A 137 -21.73 14.80 -4.75
C ALA A 137 -21.85 14.87 -3.20
N THR A 138 -22.53 13.90 -2.59
CA THR A 138 -22.91 13.81 -1.19
C THR A 138 -21.91 13.07 -0.31
N ASP A 139 -20.88 12.41 -0.88
CA ASP A 139 -19.66 12.07 -0.12
C ASP A 139 -18.44 12.75 -0.74
N PRO A 140 -18.27 14.07 -0.49
CA PRO A 140 -17.18 14.87 -1.00
C PRO A 140 -15.90 14.61 -0.19
N THR A 141 -15.56 13.35 0.11
CA THR A 141 -14.32 13.02 0.83
C THR A 141 -13.46 12.01 0.08
N PHE A 142 -14.07 11.07 -0.66
CA PHE A 142 -13.33 10.01 -1.36
C PHE A 142 -13.95 9.66 -2.71
N CYS A 143 -13.14 9.69 -3.78
CA CYS A 143 -13.46 9.02 -5.05
C CYS A 143 -12.59 7.79 -5.26
N LYS A 144 -13.09 6.75 -5.92
CA LYS A 144 -12.42 5.45 -6.04
C LYS A 144 -12.67 4.84 -7.42
N GLY A 145 -11.70 4.07 -7.91
CA GLY A 145 -11.88 3.18 -9.04
C GLY A 145 -11.15 1.87 -8.81
N THR A 146 -11.90 0.80 -8.66
CA THR A 146 -11.42 -0.56 -8.88
C THR A 146 -12.30 -1.19 -9.92
N GLY A 147 -11.69 -1.75 -10.97
CA GLY A 147 -12.40 -2.21 -12.17
C GLY A 147 -12.43 -1.22 -13.34
N LEU A 148 -12.14 0.07 -13.11
CA LEU A 148 -11.95 1.09 -14.17
C LEU A 148 -10.50 1.23 -14.65
N SER A 149 -9.59 0.49 -14.03
CA SER A 149 -8.14 0.45 -14.27
C SER A 149 -7.70 -1.02 -14.44
N SER A 150 -8.44 -1.72 -15.31
CA SER A 150 -8.28 -3.14 -15.59
C SER A 150 -7.00 -3.41 -16.39
N GLN A 151 -6.65 -4.69 -16.50
CA GLN A 151 -5.51 -5.16 -17.30
C GLN A 151 -5.48 -4.62 -18.74
N ALA A 152 -6.65 -4.32 -19.31
CA ALA A 152 -6.80 -3.84 -20.69
C ALA A 152 -6.32 -2.39 -20.89
N LEU A 153 -6.13 -1.63 -19.81
CA LEU A 153 -5.73 -0.22 -19.87
C LEU A 153 -4.22 -0.01 -19.77
N TRP A 154 -3.45 -1.09 -19.55
CA TRP A 154 -2.00 -1.03 -19.70
C TRP A 154 -1.62 -0.99 -21.18
N TYR A 155 -0.73 -0.06 -21.54
CA TYR A 155 -0.15 0.00 -22.88
C TYR A 155 1.33 0.32 -22.79
N ALA A 156 2.05 0.06 -23.89
CA ALA A 156 3.48 0.29 -23.95
C ALA A 156 3.80 1.79 -23.95
N TYR A 157 4.74 2.20 -23.11
CA TYR A 157 5.32 3.55 -23.14
C TYR A 157 6.65 3.54 -23.89
N ASP A 158 7.54 2.62 -23.51
CA ASP A 158 8.81 2.35 -24.18
C ASP A 158 9.13 0.84 -24.11
N ASN A 159 10.35 0.43 -24.43
CA ASN A 159 10.75 -0.98 -24.47
C ASN A 159 10.71 -1.72 -23.12
N TYR A 160 10.73 -1.00 -21.99
CA TYR A 160 10.84 -1.56 -20.64
C TYR A 160 9.83 -0.97 -19.65
N THR A 161 8.96 -0.08 -20.11
CA THR A 161 7.97 0.63 -19.29
C THR A 161 6.59 0.49 -19.91
N MET A 162 5.62 0.06 -19.10
CA MET A 162 4.20 0.20 -19.43
C MET A 162 3.60 1.39 -18.69
N THR A 163 2.49 1.89 -19.20
CA THR A 163 1.78 3.01 -18.59
C THR A 163 0.27 2.80 -18.65
N MET A 164 -0.44 3.51 -17.78
CA MET A 164 -1.89 3.56 -17.75
C MET A 164 -2.33 5.00 -17.48
N ASN A 165 -3.27 5.49 -18.29
CA ASN A 165 -4.05 6.68 -17.97
C ASN A 165 -5.28 6.23 -17.18
N VAL A 166 -5.43 6.77 -15.99
CA VAL A 166 -6.61 6.51 -15.15
C VAL A 166 -7.57 7.68 -15.33
N ASP A 167 -8.78 7.37 -15.78
CA ASP A 167 -9.88 8.31 -15.90
C ASP A 167 -10.60 8.45 -14.55
N THR A 168 -10.77 9.69 -14.10
CA THR A 168 -11.42 10.07 -12.85
C THR A 168 -12.63 10.98 -13.08
N THR A 169 -13.10 11.13 -14.31
CA THR A 169 -14.30 11.95 -14.65
C THR A 169 -15.54 11.51 -13.89
N ILE A 170 -15.67 10.21 -13.60
CA ILE A 170 -16.75 9.63 -12.78
C ILE A 170 -16.85 10.25 -11.39
N CYS A 171 -15.76 10.84 -10.89
CA CYS A 171 -15.69 11.49 -9.60
C CYS A 171 -16.24 12.93 -9.59
N ASN A 172 -16.50 13.52 -10.77
CA ASN A 172 -16.93 14.90 -10.95
C ASN A 172 -16.12 15.90 -10.09
N LEU A 173 -14.79 15.84 -10.22
CA LEU A 173 -13.88 16.62 -9.38
C LEU A 173 -13.88 18.10 -9.78
N ASN A 174 -13.90 18.99 -8.79
CA ASN A 174 -13.70 20.44 -8.97
C ASN A 174 -12.23 20.88 -8.76
N GLU A 175 -11.38 20.01 -8.23
CA GLU A 175 -9.95 20.21 -8.04
C GLU A 175 -9.21 18.88 -8.06
N THR A 176 -7.89 18.92 -8.27
CA THR A 176 -7.04 17.71 -8.25
C THR A 176 -7.05 17.06 -6.87
N ARG A 177 -6.81 15.74 -6.84
CA ARG A 177 -6.85 14.92 -5.61
C ARG A 177 -5.52 14.31 -5.27
N LEU A 178 -5.39 13.91 -4.01
CA LEU A 178 -4.34 13.01 -3.57
C LEU A 178 -4.75 11.59 -3.98
N TYR A 179 -3.93 10.94 -4.81
CA TYR A 179 -4.17 9.58 -5.27
C TYR A 179 -3.25 8.59 -4.57
N PHE A 180 -3.82 7.44 -4.22
CA PHE A 180 -3.11 6.31 -3.66
C PHE A 180 -3.42 5.10 -4.52
N THR A 181 -2.40 4.29 -4.79
CA THR A 181 -2.51 3.13 -5.65
C THR A 181 -1.98 1.87 -4.99
N SER A 182 -2.44 0.73 -5.48
CA SER A 182 -1.86 -0.59 -5.25
C SER A 182 -2.04 -1.42 -6.53
N LEU A 183 -1.32 -2.53 -6.65
CA LEU A 183 -1.41 -3.39 -7.84
C LEU A 183 -2.04 -4.72 -7.45
N GLY A 184 -3.18 -5.03 -8.04
CA GLY A 184 -3.84 -6.33 -7.93
C GLY A 184 -3.42 -7.29 -9.04
N GLY A 185 -3.53 -8.58 -8.78
CA GLY A 185 -3.34 -9.62 -9.80
C GLY A 185 -3.30 -11.04 -9.20
N THR A 186 -3.10 -12.03 -10.05
CA THR A 186 -3.02 -13.45 -9.63
C THR A 186 -1.60 -13.98 -9.51
N GLY A 187 -0.61 -13.30 -10.08
CA GLY A 187 0.79 -13.71 -10.02
C GLY A 187 1.75 -12.65 -10.56
N ASN A 188 3.05 -12.81 -10.31
CA ASN A 188 4.20 -12.07 -10.87
C ASN A 188 4.25 -10.53 -10.71
N HIS A 189 3.16 -9.88 -10.30
CA HIS A 189 3.11 -8.43 -10.16
C HIS A 189 3.98 -7.91 -9.00
N TYR A 190 4.41 -8.75 -8.05
CA TYR A 190 5.41 -8.39 -7.02
C TYR A 190 6.75 -7.93 -7.60
N LEU A 191 7.02 -8.23 -8.88
CA LEU A 191 8.20 -7.78 -9.61
C LEU A 191 8.02 -6.41 -10.27
N MET A 192 6.83 -5.83 -10.19
CA MET A 192 6.57 -4.49 -10.70
C MET A 192 6.96 -3.44 -9.68
N GLN A 193 7.44 -2.31 -10.17
CA GLN A 193 7.75 -1.13 -9.38
C GLN A 193 7.20 0.14 -10.07
N ALA A 194 7.39 1.30 -9.45
CA ALA A 194 7.03 2.63 -9.95
C ALA A 194 5.52 2.94 -10.12
N TYR A 195 4.63 1.94 -10.06
CA TYR A 195 3.18 2.11 -10.24
C TYR A 195 2.47 2.93 -9.13
N ASN A 196 3.20 3.30 -8.07
CA ASN A 196 2.76 4.25 -7.05
C ASN A 196 3.12 5.71 -7.38
N GLY A 197 3.89 5.95 -8.44
CA GLY A 197 4.18 7.28 -8.94
C GLY A 197 2.97 7.84 -9.68
N ILE A 198 2.44 8.95 -9.18
CA ILE A 198 1.30 9.66 -9.78
C ILE A 198 1.84 10.81 -10.62
N TYR A 199 1.52 10.79 -11.92
CA TYR A 199 2.00 11.75 -12.90
C TYR A 199 0.84 12.49 -13.56
N SER A 200 1.11 13.73 -13.99
CA SER A 200 0.23 14.53 -14.86
C SER A 200 -1.22 14.59 -14.36
N THR A 201 -1.39 14.77 -13.05
CA THR A 201 -2.72 14.82 -12.42
C THR A 201 -3.53 16.00 -12.94
N THR A 202 -4.76 15.72 -13.34
CA THR A 202 -5.78 16.71 -13.69
C THR A 202 -7.04 16.45 -12.86
N ILE A 203 -8.08 17.28 -13.05
CA ILE A 203 -9.40 17.04 -12.44
C ILE A 203 -10.10 15.79 -13.00
N ASN A 204 -9.66 15.28 -14.16
CA ASN A 204 -10.32 14.19 -14.88
C ASN A 204 -9.44 12.96 -15.02
N SER A 205 -8.16 13.02 -14.64
CA SER A 205 -7.26 11.91 -14.85
C SER A 205 -5.98 12.00 -14.02
N PHE A 206 -5.28 10.87 -13.94
CA PHE A 206 -3.85 10.83 -13.64
C PHE A 206 -3.18 9.72 -14.45
N ARG A 207 -1.85 9.70 -14.47
CA ARG A 207 -1.05 8.67 -15.15
C ARG A 207 -0.17 7.94 -14.16
N VAL A 208 0.03 6.64 -14.40
CA VAL A 208 1.05 5.84 -13.72
C VAL A 208 1.99 5.18 -14.74
N TYR A 209 3.20 4.87 -14.28
CA TYR A 209 4.16 4.07 -15.03
C TYR A 209 4.55 2.85 -14.21
N ALA A 210 4.82 1.74 -14.87
CA ALA A 210 5.29 0.54 -14.22
C ALA A 210 6.38 -0.12 -15.07
N ASN A 211 7.43 -0.59 -14.40
CA ASN A 211 8.48 -1.37 -15.02
C ASN A 211 8.82 -2.58 -14.14
N SER A 212 9.44 -3.59 -14.73
CA SER A 212 9.88 -4.79 -14.02
C SER A 212 11.22 -4.56 -13.33
N MET A 213 11.35 -5.06 -12.11
CA MET A 213 12.61 -5.12 -11.36
C MET A 213 13.63 -6.10 -11.98
N LEU A 214 13.18 -6.97 -12.89
CA LEU A 214 14.03 -7.94 -13.58
C LEU A 214 14.38 -7.51 -15.02
N GLY A 215 14.03 -6.28 -15.41
CA GLY A 215 14.31 -5.78 -16.77
C GLY A 215 13.49 -6.47 -17.86
N TRP A 216 12.28 -6.95 -17.54
CA TRP A 216 11.38 -7.52 -18.55
C TRP A 216 11.03 -6.48 -19.63
N SER A 217 10.98 -6.93 -20.89
CA SER A 217 10.47 -6.11 -21.98
C SER A 217 8.99 -5.77 -21.77
N VAL A 218 8.57 -4.64 -22.30
CA VAL A 218 7.17 -4.19 -22.22
C VAL A 218 6.18 -5.21 -22.79
N SER A 219 6.57 -5.93 -23.84
CA SER A 219 5.76 -7.00 -24.43
C SER A 219 5.49 -8.13 -23.45
N ASN A 220 6.52 -8.59 -22.72
CA ASN A 220 6.35 -9.64 -21.71
C ASN A 220 5.47 -9.15 -20.57
N MET A 221 5.68 -7.91 -20.12
CA MET A 221 4.90 -7.36 -19.02
C MET A 221 3.42 -7.15 -19.42
N LEU A 222 3.13 -6.68 -20.64
CA LEU A 222 1.74 -6.55 -21.12
C LEU A 222 1.07 -7.93 -21.26
N SER A 223 1.80 -8.94 -21.72
CA SER A 223 1.32 -10.32 -21.76
C SER A 223 0.99 -10.85 -20.36
N TYR A 224 1.85 -10.59 -19.37
CA TYR A 224 1.57 -10.95 -17.97
C TYR A 224 0.42 -10.14 -17.38
N ALA A 225 0.32 -8.84 -17.67
CA ALA A 225 -0.78 -8.02 -17.20
C ALA A 225 -2.13 -8.59 -17.66
N SER A 226 -2.23 -9.00 -18.92
CA SER A 226 -3.44 -9.62 -19.46
C SER A 226 -3.72 -11.01 -18.86
N SER A 227 -2.72 -11.91 -18.84
CA SER A 227 -2.91 -13.30 -18.39
C SER A 227 -3.03 -13.49 -16.88
N LEU A 228 -2.42 -12.60 -16.09
CA LEU A 228 -2.41 -12.65 -14.62
C LEU A 228 -3.28 -11.55 -14.00
N ALA A 229 -4.14 -10.94 -14.82
CA ALA A 229 -5.12 -9.95 -14.44
C ALA A 229 -4.55 -8.78 -13.62
N TRP A 230 -3.44 -8.19 -14.06
CA TRP A 230 -2.84 -7.06 -13.36
C TRP A 230 -3.71 -5.82 -13.49
N ASN A 231 -4.31 -5.40 -12.39
CA ASN A 231 -5.16 -4.23 -12.33
C ASN A 231 -4.59 -3.22 -11.33
N LEU A 232 -4.65 -1.93 -11.66
CA LEU A 232 -4.31 -0.90 -10.69
C LEU A 232 -5.53 -0.68 -9.79
N ASN A 233 -5.38 -0.75 -8.49
CA ASN A 233 -6.38 -0.22 -7.56
C ASN A 233 -6.05 1.23 -7.27
N TRP A 234 -7.06 2.11 -7.19
CA TRP A 234 -6.83 3.49 -6.80
C TRP A 234 -7.97 4.09 -5.97
N PHE A 235 -7.62 5.02 -5.09
CA PHE A 235 -8.56 5.97 -4.51
C PHE A 235 -7.96 7.37 -4.50
N GLY A 236 -8.82 8.36 -4.72
CA GLY A 236 -8.56 9.79 -4.59
C GLY A 236 -9.21 10.34 -3.33
N MET A 237 -8.48 11.14 -2.56
CA MET A 237 -8.97 11.84 -1.37
C MET A 237 -8.82 13.35 -1.57
N PHE A 238 -9.75 14.12 -1.00
CA PHE A 238 -9.61 15.57 -0.94
C PHE A 238 -8.42 15.98 -0.08
N HIS A 239 -7.75 17.05 -0.47
CA HIS A 239 -6.91 17.77 0.48
C HIS A 239 -7.84 18.69 1.28
N LEU A 240 -8.04 18.42 2.57
CA LEU A 240 -8.73 19.37 3.44
C LEU A 240 -7.90 20.66 3.45
N LYS A 241 -8.41 21.71 2.78
CA LYS A 241 -7.97 23.08 3.10
C LYS A 241 -8.38 23.30 4.55
N LEU A 242 -7.42 23.18 5.49
CA LEU A 242 -7.61 23.75 6.81
C LEU A 242 -7.82 25.25 6.61
N ILE A 243 -9.08 25.67 6.59
CA ILE A 243 -9.42 27.05 6.86
C ILE A 243 -9.11 27.22 8.35
N CYS A 244 -7.94 27.79 8.63
CA CYS A 244 -7.62 28.29 9.96
C CYS A 244 -8.64 29.39 10.28
N LEU A 245 -9.73 29.01 10.95
CA LEU A 245 -10.63 29.97 11.60
C LEU A 245 -9.85 30.58 12.76
N ILE A 246 -9.08 31.63 12.48
CA ILE A 246 -8.67 32.57 13.52
C ILE A 246 -9.95 33.25 13.98
N ALA A 247 -10.55 32.72 15.03
CA ALA A 247 -11.53 33.43 15.82
C ALA A 247 -10.82 34.63 16.44
N VAL A 248 -10.87 35.78 15.76
CA VAL A 248 -10.54 37.07 16.39
C VAL A 248 -11.66 37.34 17.39
N TYR A 249 -11.48 36.89 18.63
CA TYR A 249 -12.20 37.44 19.76
C TYR A 249 -11.77 38.91 19.87
N ARG A 250 -12.61 39.82 19.39
CA ARG A 250 -12.56 41.22 19.82
C ARG A 250 -13.11 41.26 21.24
N LEU A 251 -12.23 41.51 22.20
CA LEU A 251 -12.57 42.08 23.51
C LEU A 251 -12.95 43.55 23.33
#